data_AF-A0A9B0LUH9-F1
#
_entry.id   AF-A0A9B0LUH9-F1
#
_cell.length_a   1.000
_cell.length_b   1.000
_cell.length_c   1.000
_cell.angle_alpha   90.00
_cell.angle_beta   90.00
_cell.angle_gamma   90.00
#
_symmetry.space_group_name_H-M   'P 1'
#
loop_
_entity.id
_entity.type
_entity.pdbx_description
1 polymer ?
#
loop_
_entity_poly.entity_id
_entity_poly.type
_entity_poly.pdbx_seq_one_letter_code
_entity_poly.pdbx_strand_id
1 'polypeptide(L)'
;MSLASLRSFLVLWKQLELLKEHWGGLKLQVQESDSVSFHKQFSELYGTDILYPSMKAIARRMGKEDEFEGIIISSQSILPPNGASEIEIKTQQLQKLLENLEIHMIQEVLRKVNREIALVVSEKSKEQCTLPTDLWKHHVMKENFSVSRPQIVEKFKQKLMENYQDGGLEITFRKDHLEACLLSLGCDVMARERSNFESYSMCYEHVLEHARQKLCQKEQELDIIRRSSDPLEDNAGQVAELSHTLIMEITALRARLTDLEQENLNLNKQIRKEVQEEYEALIRALFATCVHIKEKLDEHQINLIQKVCELIGEVRTEGIDNLKGLKTKWGSARPDEGKKENPAKQEQLQALEQDSGSLAALVCKVRSLGRWRLAVQQARFQGQLNRAEKEALQSKKECLSIQLMAEQEVVLFRQQLLALRQALARAQADNTRMHERQDNQMRSRLAQERSVKLDAFQRVQELQSQLNDAEQSSVQMSSPGGLIPRAQYSLRSAPTSSRHSQQHLLKTNLMSSKITRRIQRPDTVPIKHKKRSDNVFLPNVAENIQHSAFQVRTAPSIIP
;
A
#
# COMPACT_ATOMS: atom_id res chain seq x y z
N MET A 1 -40.45 -44.02 -16.50
CA MET A 1 -39.86 -42.71 -16.89
C MET A 1 -39.64 -42.72 -18.40
N SER A 2 -40.24 -41.78 -19.14
CA SER A 2 -40.00 -41.68 -20.59
C SER A 2 -38.60 -41.13 -20.87
N LEU A 3 -37.95 -41.57 -21.95
CA LEU A 3 -36.61 -41.09 -22.34
C LEU A 3 -36.57 -39.57 -22.55
N ALA A 4 -37.70 -38.97 -22.93
CA ALA A 4 -37.88 -37.52 -23.06
C ALA A 4 -37.80 -36.80 -21.69
N SER A 5 -38.42 -37.35 -20.64
CA SER A 5 -38.39 -36.77 -19.29
C SER A 5 -37.00 -36.77 -18.66
N LEU A 6 -36.19 -37.80 -18.96
CA LEU A 6 -34.80 -37.86 -18.52
C LEU A 6 -33.94 -36.82 -19.25
N ARG A 7 -34.14 -36.68 -20.57
CA ARG A 7 -33.44 -35.67 -21.37
C ARG A 7 -33.73 -34.25 -20.89
N SER A 8 -34.99 -33.92 -20.58
CA SER A 8 -35.35 -32.59 -20.06
C SER A 8 -34.72 -32.32 -18.69
N PHE A 9 -34.67 -33.32 -17.80
CA PHE A 9 -34.02 -33.20 -16.49
C PHE A 9 -32.52 -32.94 -16.60
N LEU A 10 -31.81 -33.65 -17.49
CA LEU A 10 -30.38 -33.46 -17.70
C LEU A 10 -30.06 -32.08 -18.28
N VAL A 11 -30.90 -31.55 -19.18
CA VAL A 11 -30.76 -30.19 -19.70
C VAL A 11 -30.94 -29.16 -18.59
N LEU A 12 -31.97 -29.33 -17.75
CA LEU A 12 -32.22 -28.46 -16.61
C LEU A 12 -31.04 -28.47 -15.62
N TRP A 13 -30.50 -29.65 -15.31
CA TRP A 13 -29.32 -29.79 -14.45
C TRP A 13 -28.13 -29.03 -15.04
N LYS A 14 -27.82 -29.24 -16.33
CA LYS A 14 -26.69 -28.59 -16.98
C LYS A 14 -26.83 -27.07 -16.98
N GLN A 15 -28.02 -26.55 -17.25
CA GLN A 15 -28.31 -25.11 -17.22
C GLN A 15 -28.13 -24.52 -15.82
N LEU A 16 -28.60 -25.25 -14.80
CA LEU A 16 -28.46 -24.83 -13.40
C LEU A 16 -26.99 -24.71 -13.00
N GLU A 17 -26.16 -25.72 -13.28
CA GLU A 17 -24.74 -25.69 -12.89
C GLU A 17 -23.96 -24.59 -13.62
N LEU A 18 -24.20 -24.39 -14.93
CA LEU A 18 -23.53 -23.33 -15.69
C LEU A 18 -23.87 -21.94 -15.15
N LEU A 19 -25.15 -21.68 -14.86
CA LEU A 19 -25.57 -20.38 -14.35
C LEU A 19 -25.13 -20.16 -12.90
N LYS A 20 -25.04 -21.24 -12.12
CA LYS A 20 -24.53 -21.22 -10.76
C LYS A 20 -23.05 -20.83 -10.72
N GLU A 21 -22.24 -21.37 -11.63
CA GLU A 21 -20.83 -20.98 -11.81
C GLU A 21 -20.69 -19.51 -12.20
N HIS A 22 -21.45 -19.07 -13.22
CA HIS A 22 -21.40 -17.68 -13.68
C HIS A 22 -21.86 -16.68 -12.61
N TRP A 23 -22.94 -16.99 -11.89
CA TRP A 23 -23.45 -16.18 -10.79
C TRP A 23 -22.43 -16.10 -9.64
N GLY A 24 -21.77 -17.21 -9.31
CA GLY A 24 -20.70 -17.26 -8.32
C GLY A 24 -19.52 -16.35 -8.69
N GLY A 25 -19.07 -16.39 -9.94
CA GLY A 25 -18.01 -15.51 -10.44
C GLY A 25 -18.37 -14.02 -10.37
N LEU A 26 -19.61 -13.66 -10.73
CA LEU A 26 -20.08 -12.26 -10.66
C LEU A 26 -20.15 -11.72 -9.22
N LYS A 27 -20.64 -12.53 -8.27
CA LYS A 27 -20.82 -12.11 -6.87
C LYS A 27 -19.51 -11.98 -6.11
N LEU A 28 -18.53 -12.84 -6.41
CA LEU A 28 -17.27 -12.91 -5.66
C LEU A 28 -16.12 -12.14 -6.33
N GLN A 29 -16.30 -11.62 -7.56
CA GLN A 29 -15.29 -10.83 -8.30
C GLN A 29 -13.91 -11.50 -8.44
N VAL A 30 -13.87 -12.84 -8.44
CA VAL A 30 -12.59 -13.58 -8.47
C VAL A 30 -12.30 -14.10 -9.88
N GLN A 31 -11.21 -13.59 -10.46
CA GLN A 31 -10.45 -14.27 -11.50
C GLN A 31 -9.55 -15.30 -10.79
N GLU A 32 -9.95 -16.57 -10.84
CA GLU A 32 -9.16 -17.76 -10.47
C GLU A 32 -8.58 -17.81 -9.05
N SER A 33 -9.25 -18.53 -8.13
CA SER A 33 -8.60 -19.21 -7.00
C SER A 33 -9.53 -20.26 -6.39
N ASP A 34 -9.19 -21.54 -6.60
CA ASP A 34 -9.73 -22.71 -5.91
C ASP A 34 -9.32 -22.70 -4.43
N SER A 35 -9.89 -21.77 -3.65
CA SER A 35 -9.69 -21.72 -2.20
C SER A 35 -10.85 -22.39 -1.48
N VAL A 36 -10.56 -23.21 -0.47
CA VAL A 36 -11.58 -23.80 0.43
C VAL A 36 -12.45 -22.72 1.09
N SER A 37 -11.92 -21.51 1.29
CA SER A 37 -12.70 -20.36 1.78
C SER A 37 -13.71 -19.84 0.76
N PHE A 38 -13.41 -19.91 -0.54
CA PHE A 38 -14.32 -19.50 -1.62
C PHE A 38 -15.54 -20.43 -1.68
N HIS A 39 -15.33 -21.75 -1.63
CA HIS A 39 -16.44 -22.70 -1.64
C HIS A 39 -17.36 -22.51 -0.42
N LYS A 40 -16.80 -22.18 0.74
CA LYS A 40 -17.58 -21.88 1.95
C LYS A 40 -18.45 -20.62 1.78
N GLN A 41 -17.86 -19.51 1.33
CA GLN A 41 -18.57 -18.25 1.08
C GLN A 41 -19.63 -18.39 -0.03
N PHE A 42 -19.28 -19.10 -1.09
CA PHE A 42 -20.20 -19.43 -2.18
C PHE A 42 -21.40 -20.24 -1.67
N SER A 43 -21.16 -21.27 -0.86
CA SER A 43 -22.23 -22.11 -0.29
C SER A 43 -23.15 -21.32 0.65
N GLU A 44 -22.60 -20.40 1.45
CA GLU A 44 -23.38 -19.52 2.32
C GLU A 44 -24.28 -18.59 1.48
N LEU A 45 -23.71 -17.88 0.50
CA LEU A 45 -24.45 -16.96 -0.38
C LEU A 45 -25.50 -17.69 -1.24
N TYR A 46 -25.15 -18.84 -1.80
CA TYR A 46 -26.10 -19.65 -2.57
C TYR A 46 -27.24 -20.13 -1.68
N GLY A 47 -26.94 -20.47 -0.42
CA GLY A 47 -27.93 -20.81 0.60
C GLY A 47 -28.95 -19.69 0.83
N THR A 48 -28.48 -18.46 1.04
CA THR A 48 -29.33 -17.31 1.38
C THR A 48 -30.07 -16.72 0.20
N ASP A 49 -29.40 -16.55 -0.95
CA ASP A 49 -29.92 -15.73 -2.05
C ASP A 49 -30.71 -16.57 -3.06
N ILE A 50 -30.42 -17.88 -3.14
CA ILE A 50 -30.99 -18.79 -4.14
C ILE A 50 -31.80 -19.90 -3.47
N LEU A 51 -31.16 -20.71 -2.62
CA LEU A 51 -31.76 -21.94 -2.11
C LEU A 51 -32.94 -21.66 -1.18
N TYR A 52 -32.78 -20.82 -0.16
CA TYR A 52 -33.86 -20.49 0.78
C TYR A 52 -35.07 -19.84 0.09
N PRO A 53 -34.92 -18.79 -0.74
CA PRO A 53 -36.04 -18.19 -1.46
C PRO A 53 -36.74 -19.18 -2.40
N SER A 54 -35.98 -20.08 -3.03
CA SER A 54 -36.55 -21.11 -3.90
C SER A 54 -37.40 -22.10 -3.12
N MET A 55 -36.91 -22.58 -1.97
CA MET A 55 -37.63 -23.54 -1.14
C MET A 55 -38.88 -22.91 -0.51
N LYS A 56 -38.77 -21.65 -0.05
CA LYS A 56 -39.91 -20.87 0.45
C LYS A 56 -40.99 -20.66 -0.62
N ALA A 57 -40.61 -20.36 -1.85
CA ALA A 57 -41.55 -20.21 -2.96
C ALA A 57 -42.29 -21.52 -3.27
N ILE A 58 -41.61 -22.66 -3.20
CA ILE A 58 -42.20 -23.98 -3.39
C ILE A 58 -43.15 -24.31 -2.21
N ALA A 59 -42.73 -24.08 -0.97
CA ALA A 59 -43.58 -24.28 0.21
C ALA A 59 -44.87 -23.44 0.16
N ARG A 60 -44.78 -22.19 -0.30
CA ARG A 60 -45.94 -21.31 -0.53
C ARG A 60 -46.88 -21.87 -1.60
N ARG A 61 -46.36 -22.34 -2.73
CA ARG A 61 -47.19 -22.97 -3.78
C ARG A 61 -47.91 -24.23 -3.28
N MET A 62 -47.30 -24.94 -2.34
CA MET A 62 -47.88 -26.13 -1.70
C MET A 62 -48.75 -25.82 -0.48
N GLY A 63 -48.90 -24.56 -0.06
CA GLY A 63 -49.68 -24.16 1.12
C GLY A 63 -49.08 -24.57 2.46
N LYS A 64 -47.78 -24.89 2.51
CA LYS A 64 -47.04 -25.37 3.70
C LYS A 64 -45.94 -24.41 4.15
N GLU A 65 -46.15 -23.10 3.97
CA GLU A 65 -45.14 -22.07 4.28
C GLU A 65 -44.81 -22.05 5.79
N ASP A 66 -45.81 -22.15 6.66
CA ASP A 66 -45.63 -22.12 8.12
C ASP A 66 -44.87 -23.36 8.65
N GLU A 67 -45.15 -24.54 8.10
CA GLU A 67 -44.44 -25.78 8.42
C GLU A 67 -42.96 -25.69 8.01
N PHE A 68 -42.69 -25.12 6.84
CA PHE A 68 -41.34 -24.95 6.31
C PHE A 68 -40.51 -23.95 7.14
N GLU A 69 -41.08 -22.81 7.53
CA GLU A 69 -40.40 -21.83 8.40
C GLU A 69 -40.13 -22.41 9.80
N GLY A 70 -41.07 -23.20 10.36
CA GLY A 70 -40.86 -23.89 11.63
C GLY A 70 -39.71 -24.90 11.61
N ILE A 71 -39.48 -25.58 10.48
CA ILE A 71 -38.37 -26.53 10.30
C ILE A 71 -37.01 -25.81 10.21
N ILE A 72 -36.97 -24.63 9.58
CA ILE A 72 -35.72 -23.85 9.45
C ILE A 72 -35.28 -23.29 10.80
N ILE A 73 -36.23 -22.76 11.58
CA ILE A 73 -35.96 -22.21 12.92
C ILE A 73 -35.40 -23.28 13.87
N SER A 74 -35.85 -24.53 13.74
CA SER A 74 -35.49 -25.64 14.63
C SER A 74 -34.21 -26.39 14.22
N SER A 75 -33.90 -26.49 12.92
CA SER A 75 -32.83 -27.37 12.41
C SER A 75 -31.61 -26.65 11.81
N GLN A 76 -31.66 -25.32 11.63
CA GLN A 76 -30.60 -24.51 10.98
C GLN A 76 -30.17 -25.01 9.58
N SER A 77 -30.95 -25.89 8.94
CA SER A 77 -30.63 -26.50 7.65
C SER A 77 -31.77 -26.25 6.66
N ILE A 78 -31.42 -25.91 5.41
CA ILE A 78 -32.40 -25.65 4.35
C ILE A 78 -32.77 -26.99 3.70
N LEU A 79 -33.77 -27.66 4.27
CA LEU A 79 -34.31 -28.92 3.73
C LEU A 79 -35.43 -28.65 2.73
N PRO A 80 -35.58 -29.46 1.67
CA PRO A 80 -36.70 -29.31 0.74
C PRO A 80 -38.03 -29.58 1.45
N PRO A 81 -39.12 -28.86 1.12
CA PRO A 81 -40.42 -29.10 1.74
C PRO A 81 -40.95 -30.50 1.42
N ASN A 82 -41.62 -31.13 2.39
CA ASN A 82 -42.14 -32.50 2.28
C ASN A 82 -43.14 -32.64 1.11
N GLY A 83 -42.71 -33.34 0.06
CA GLY A 83 -43.48 -33.60 -1.17
C GLY A 83 -42.99 -32.89 -2.43
N ALA A 84 -41.96 -32.04 -2.34
CA ALA A 84 -41.40 -31.35 -3.50
C ALA A 84 -40.64 -32.32 -4.43
N SER A 85 -40.90 -32.24 -5.74
CA SER A 85 -40.15 -33.01 -6.74
C SER A 85 -38.78 -32.37 -7.04
N GLU A 86 -37.77 -33.19 -7.35
CA GLU A 86 -36.43 -32.66 -7.67
C GLU A 86 -36.42 -31.74 -8.90
N ILE A 87 -37.28 -32.03 -9.88
CA ILE A 87 -37.46 -31.21 -11.08
C ILE A 87 -37.96 -29.81 -10.69
N GLU A 88 -38.93 -29.73 -9.79
CA GLU A 88 -39.53 -28.48 -9.33
C GLU A 88 -38.56 -27.64 -8.49
N ILE A 89 -37.80 -28.30 -7.61
CA ILE A 89 -36.69 -27.70 -6.83
C ILE A 89 -35.68 -27.03 -7.76
N LYS A 90 -35.16 -27.76 -8.75
CA LYS A 90 -34.16 -27.23 -9.69
C LYS A 90 -34.72 -26.15 -10.60
N THR A 91 -35.97 -26.28 -11.04
CA THR A 91 -36.63 -25.27 -11.89
C THR A 91 -36.76 -23.95 -11.13
N GLN A 92 -37.17 -23.99 -9.86
CA GLN A 92 -37.29 -22.79 -9.04
C GLN A 92 -35.91 -22.17 -8.71
N GLN A 93 -34.89 -22.98 -8.43
CA GLN A 93 -33.51 -22.50 -8.25
C GLN A 93 -32.98 -21.81 -9.51
N LEU A 94 -33.22 -22.40 -10.68
CA LEU A 94 -32.85 -21.83 -11.97
C LEU A 94 -33.55 -20.49 -12.20
N GLN A 95 -34.87 -20.41 -11.94
CA GLN A 95 -35.61 -19.15 -12.04
C GLN A 95 -35.00 -18.08 -11.13
N LYS A 96 -34.68 -18.41 -9.88
CA LYS A 96 -34.11 -17.46 -8.93
C LYS A 96 -32.70 -17.00 -9.34
N LEU A 97 -31.90 -17.86 -9.94
CA LEU A 97 -30.60 -17.49 -10.51
C LEU A 97 -30.75 -16.52 -11.68
N LEU A 98 -31.70 -16.78 -12.59
CA LEU A 98 -31.96 -15.88 -13.72
C LEU A 98 -32.41 -14.50 -13.26
N GLU A 99 -33.33 -14.41 -12.30
CA GLU A 99 -33.75 -13.13 -11.70
C GLU A 99 -32.57 -12.36 -11.10
N ASN A 100 -31.66 -13.05 -10.39
CA ASN A 100 -30.48 -12.41 -9.81
C ASN A 100 -29.50 -11.91 -10.87
N LEU A 101 -29.28 -12.68 -11.94
CA LEU A 101 -28.43 -12.27 -13.05
C LEU A 101 -29.02 -11.09 -13.81
N GLU A 102 -30.33 -11.07 -14.02
CA GLU A 102 -31.05 -9.95 -14.63
C GLU A 102 -30.90 -8.68 -13.78
N ILE A 103 -31.08 -8.77 -12.46
CA ILE A 103 -30.86 -7.64 -11.54
C ILE A 103 -29.42 -7.13 -11.66
N HIS A 104 -28.43 -8.02 -11.71
CA HIS A 104 -27.03 -7.63 -11.89
C HIS A 104 -26.80 -6.91 -13.23
N MET A 105 -27.37 -7.42 -14.32
CA MET A 105 -27.30 -6.77 -15.64
C MET A 105 -27.96 -5.39 -15.63
N ILE A 106 -29.12 -5.24 -15.00
CA ILE A 106 -29.80 -3.95 -14.84
C ILE A 106 -28.93 -2.98 -14.04
N GLN A 107 -28.33 -3.42 -12.93
CA GLN A 107 -27.42 -2.61 -12.12
C GLN A 107 -26.18 -2.18 -12.91
N GLU A 108 -25.63 -3.07 -13.76
CA GLU A 108 -24.51 -2.76 -14.66
C GLU A 108 -24.88 -1.66 -15.66
N VAL A 109 -26.05 -1.76 -16.29
CA VAL A 109 -26.55 -0.76 -17.23
C VAL A 109 -26.81 0.56 -16.51
N LEU A 110 -27.47 0.56 -15.35
CA LEU A 110 -27.71 1.75 -14.55
C LEU A 110 -26.39 2.43 -14.17
N ARG A 111 -25.37 1.66 -13.80
CA ARG A 111 -24.05 2.20 -13.46
C ARG A 111 -23.38 2.87 -14.66
N LYS A 112 -23.49 2.28 -15.86
CA LYS A 112 -23.00 2.90 -17.11
C LYS A 112 -23.75 4.18 -17.42
N VAL A 113 -25.08 4.16 -17.36
CA VAL A 113 -25.92 5.36 -17.58
C VAL A 113 -25.57 6.47 -16.59
N ASN A 114 -25.41 6.15 -15.31
CA ASN A 114 -25.04 7.14 -14.29
C ASN A 114 -23.65 7.75 -14.53
N ARG A 115 -22.69 6.97 -15.05
CA ARG A 115 -21.36 7.49 -15.44
C ARG A 115 -21.49 8.48 -16.60
N GLU A 116 -22.24 8.13 -17.65
CA GLU A 116 -22.49 9.04 -18.77
C GLU A 116 -23.22 10.32 -18.34
N ILE A 117 -24.24 10.20 -17.48
CA ILE A 117 -24.93 11.38 -16.91
C ILE A 117 -23.94 12.26 -16.15
N ALA A 118 -23.07 11.68 -15.32
CA ALA A 118 -22.06 12.44 -14.58
C ALA A 118 -21.06 13.14 -15.52
N LEU A 119 -20.67 12.50 -16.62
CA LEU A 119 -19.82 13.12 -17.65
C LEU A 119 -20.53 14.29 -18.35
N VAL A 120 -21.82 14.14 -18.68
CA VAL A 120 -22.62 15.22 -19.29
C VAL A 120 -22.80 16.39 -18.32
N VAL A 121 -23.07 16.12 -17.05
CA VAL A 121 -23.22 17.16 -16.02
C VAL A 121 -21.90 17.87 -15.77
N SER A 122 -20.78 17.13 -15.71
CA SER A 122 -19.46 17.72 -15.50
C SER A 122 -19.07 18.63 -16.67
N GLU A 123 -19.27 18.19 -17.92
CA GLU A 123 -19.07 19.02 -19.12
C GLU A 123 -19.95 20.27 -19.13
N LYS A 124 -21.24 20.14 -18.78
CA LYS A 124 -22.15 21.28 -18.69
C LYS A 124 -21.73 22.29 -17.61
N SER A 125 -21.08 21.83 -16.54
CA SER A 125 -20.60 22.66 -15.44
C SER A 125 -19.23 23.31 -15.70
N LYS A 126 -18.53 22.97 -16.80
CA LYS A 126 -17.25 23.60 -17.14
C LYS A 126 -17.49 25.07 -17.53
N GLU A 127 -16.93 25.99 -16.75
CA GLU A 127 -16.92 27.44 -17.05
C GLU A 127 -15.99 27.79 -18.22
N GLN A 128 -15.04 26.91 -18.55
CA GLN A 128 -14.11 27.11 -19.66
C GLN A 128 -14.83 26.94 -21.00
N CYS A 129 -14.65 27.91 -21.91
CA CYS A 129 -15.15 27.85 -23.29
C CYS A 129 -14.37 26.82 -24.12
N THR A 130 -14.41 25.55 -23.75
CA THR A 130 -13.80 24.43 -24.48
C THR A 130 -14.87 23.58 -25.16
N LEU A 131 -14.51 22.87 -26.23
CA LEU A 131 -15.40 21.90 -26.86
C LEU A 131 -15.62 20.69 -25.93
N PRO A 132 -16.83 20.09 -25.88
CA PRO A 132 -17.14 18.94 -25.03
C PRO A 132 -16.51 17.64 -25.57
N THR A 133 -15.19 17.60 -25.72
CA THR A 133 -14.48 16.49 -26.32
C THR A 133 -14.55 15.23 -25.45
N ASP A 134 -14.72 15.35 -24.13
CA ASP A 134 -14.76 14.21 -23.21
C ASP A 134 -15.97 13.28 -23.45
N LEU A 135 -17.11 13.81 -23.94
CA LEU A 135 -18.30 13.02 -24.28
C LEU A 135 -18.08 12.09 -25.48
N TRP A 136 -17.08 12.40 -26.30
CA TRP A 136 -16.77 11.67 -27.54
C TRP A 136 -15.47 10.87 -27.44
N LYS A 137 -14.82 10.87 -26.27
CA LYS A 137 -13.58 10.10 -26.06
C LYS A 137 -13.89 8.61 -25.93
N HIS A 138 -13.15 7.80 -26.68
CA HIS A 138 -13.11 6.37 -26.41
C HIS A 138 -12.36 6.10 -25.10
N HIS A 139 -12.91 5.24 -24.25
CA HIS A 139 -12.34 4.83 -22.96
C HIS A 139 -10.88 4.31 -23.02
N VAL A 140 -10.39 3.96 -24.21
CA VAL A 140 -9.01 3.50 -24.44
C VAL A 140 -8.01 4.67 -24.49
N MET A 141 -8.47 5.88 -24.85
CA MET A 141 -7.61 7.07 -24.91
C MET A 141 -7.57 7.74 -23.54
N LYS A 142 -6.42 7.60 -22.85
CA LYS A 142 -6.17 8.20 -21.53
C LYS A 142 -5.78 9.68 -21.59
N GLU A 143 -5.50 10.19 -22.78
CA GLU A 143 -4.98 11.54 -22.96
C GLU A 143 -6.10 12.57 -23.01
N ASN A 144 -5.94 13.62 -22.21
CA ASN A 144 -6.91 14.69 -22.12
C ASN A 144 -6.70 15.70 -23.25
N PHE A 145 -7.36 15.48 -24.38
CA PHE A 145 -7.44 16.47 -25.45
C PHE A 145 -8.60 17.45 -25.20
N SER A 146 -8.28 18.72 -25.01
CA SER A 146 -9.25 19.82 -24.91
C SER A 146 -8.92 20.87 -25.98
N VAL A 147 -9.94 21.33 -26.69
CA VAL A 147 -9.81 22.36 -27.72
C VAL A 147 -10.66 23.55 -27.30
N SER A 148 -10.08 24.76 -27.36
CA SER A 148 -10.84 25.98 -27.08
C SER A 148 -11.95 26.17 -28.13
N ARG A 149 -13.16 26.53 -27.70
CA ARG A 149 -14.26 26.91 -28.58
C ARG A 149 -13.92 28.27 -29.19
N PRO A 150 -13.74 28.38 -30.51
CA PRO A 150 -13.42 29.66 -31.12
C PRO A 150 -14.65 30.58 -31.12
N GLN A 151 -14.56 31.74 -30.48
CA GLN A 151 -15.61 32.77 -30.48
C GLN A 151 -15.48 33.74 -31.67
N ILE A 152 -15.08 33.24 -32.83
CA ILE A 152 -14.71 34.07 -33.98
C ILE A 152 -15.93 34.84 -34.50
N VAL A 153 -17.07 34.17 -34.60
CA VAL A 153 -18.31 34.75 -35.13
C VAL A 153 -18.87 35.78 -34.14
N GLU A 154 -18.81 35.46 -32.85
CA GLU A 154 -19.30 36.34 -31.78
C GLU A 154 -18.45 37.61 -31.68
N LYS A 155 -17.11 37.48 -31.74
CA LYS A 155 -16.18 38.62 -31.78
C LYS A 155 -16.33 39.45 -33.04
N PHE A 156 -16.50 38.80 -34.19
CA PHE A 156 -16.74 39.50 -35.46
C PHE A 156 -18.06 40.27 -35.43
N LYS A 157 -19.15 39.65 -34.96
CA LYS A 157 -20.44 40.31 -34.78
C LYS A 157 -20.31 41.51 -33.85
N GLN A 158 -19.63 41.35 -32.71
CA GLN A 158 -19.42 42.45 -31.76
C GLN A 158 -18.71 43.63 -32.44
N LYS A 159 -17.56 43.39 -33.09
CA LYS A 159 -16.79 44.43 -33.81
C LYS A 159 -17.57 45.06 -34.97
N LEU A 160 -18.31 44.26 -35.72
CA LEU A 160 -19.14 44.76 -36.82
C LEU A 160 -20.20 45.74 -36.28
N MET A 161 -20.82 45.39 -35.14
CA MET A 161 -21.85 46.18 -34.48
C MET A 161 -21.32 47.36 -33.63
N GLU A 162 -20.00 47.59 -33.55
CA GLU A 162 -19.45 48.74 -32.81
C GLU A 162 -19.65 50.08 -33.56
N ASN A 163 -19.62 50.08 -34.90
CA ASN A 163 -19.73 51.29 -35.73
C ASN A 163 -20.81 51.16 -36.82
N TYR A 164 -21.98 50.62 -36.48
CA TYR A 164 -23.10 50.55 -37.41
C TYR A 164 -23.81 51.91 -37.52
N GLN A 165 -24.34 52.22 -38.70
CA GLN A 165 -25.23 53.35 -38.91
C GLN A 165 -26.66 52.82 -39.00
N ASP A 166 -27.52 53.29 -38.09
CA ASP A 166 -28.92 52.90 -38.03
C ASP A 166 -29.76 53.74 -38.99
N GLY A 167 -30.23 53.11 -40.08
CA GLY A 167 -31.14 53.69 -41.07
C GLY A 167 -32.60 53.27 -40.86
N GLY A 168 -32.98 52.75 -39.68
CA GLY A 168 -34.35 52.36 -39.32
C GLY A 168 -34.80 51.02 -39.93
N LEU A 169 -34.81 50.89 -41.25
CA LEU A 169 -35.11 49.63 -41.96
C LEU A 169 -33.85 48.92 -42.49
N GLU A 170 -32.74 49.65 -42.61
CA GLU A 170 -31.48 49.15 -43.17
C GLU A 170 -30.30 49.50 -42.25
N ILE A 171 -29.42 48.53 -42.01
CA ILE A 171 -28.17 48.71 -41.29
C ILE A 171 -27.08 48.97 -42.31
N THR A 172 -26.42 50.13 -42.24
CA THR A 172 -25.33 50.48 -43.16
C THR A 172 -23.99 50.55 -42.45
N PHE A 173 -22.92 50.13 -43.14
CA PHE A 173 -21.57 50.12 -42.61
C PHE A 173 -20.65 50.95 -43.48
N ARG A 174 -19.72 51.70 -42.86
CA ARG A 174 -18.65 52.37 -43.62
C ARG A 174 -17.74 51.31 -44.21
N LYS A 175 -17.32 51.52 -45.46
CA LYS A 175 -16.40 50.62 -46.17
C LYS A 175 -15.12 50.36 -45.36
N ASP A 176 -14.50 51.40 -44.82
CA ASP A 176 -13.26 51.30 -44.05
C ASP A 176 -13.43 50.47 -42.76
N HIS A 177 -14.58 50.59 -42.10
CA HIS A 177 -14.91 49.80 -40.90
C HIS A 177 -15.14 48.32 -41.25
N LEU A 178 -15.85 48.05 -42.34
CA LEU A 178 -16.06 46.69 -42.82
C LEU A 178 -14.74 46.02 -43.22
N GLU A 179 -13.85 46.74 -43.92
CA GLU A 179 -12.51 46.26 -44.27
C GLU A 179 -11.68 45.96 -43.01
N ALA A 180 -11.70 46.83 -42.00
CA ALA A 180 -11.03 46.58 -40.72
C ALA A 180 -11.60 45.36 -39.98
N CYS A 181 -12.93 45.17 -39.98
CA CYS A 181 -13.58 44.00 -39.39
C CYS A 181 -13.20 42.70 -40.11
N LEU A 182 -13.13 42.72 -41.44
CA LEU A 182 -12.73 41.57 -42.25
C LEU A 182 -11.25 41.23 -42.07
N LEU A 183 -10.37 42.23 -41.98
CA LEU A 183 -8.96 42.03 -41.65
C LEU A 183 -8.80 41.43 -40.24
N SER A 184 -9.54 41.93 -39.25
CA SER A 184 -9.55 41.34 -37.92
C SER A 184 -10.06 39.90 -37.93
N LEU A 185 -11.12 39.60 -38.69
CA LEU A 185 -11.65 38.25 -38.84
C LEU A 185 -10.58 37.32 -39.43
N GLY A 186 -9.86 37.77 -40.46
CA GLY A 186 -8.73 37.03 -41.04
C GLY A 186 -7.64 36.73 -40.00
N CYS A 187 -7.26 37.72 -39.19
CA CYS A 187 -6.31 37.53 -38.09
C CYS A 187 -6.80 36.51 -37.05
N ASP A 188 -8.07 36.60 -36.65
CA ASP A 188 -8.68 35.70 -35.66
C ASP A 188 -8.78 34.25 -36.18
N VAL A 189 -9.12 34.07 -37.46
CA VAL A 189 -9.13 32.76 -38.13
C VAL A 189 -7.74 32.15 -38.18
N MET A 190 -6.73 32.93 -38.58
CA MET A 190 -5.33 32.48 -38.61
C MET A 190 -4.79 32.15 -37.21
N ALA A 191 -5.15 32.93 -36.19
CA ALA A 191 -4.77 32.67 -34.81
C ALA A 191 -5.39 31.35 -34.29
N ARG A 192 -6.67 31.10 -34.60
CA ARG A 192 -7.32 29.82 -34.30
C ARG A 192 -6.62 28.66 -35.01
N GLU A 193 -6.28 28.80 -36.29
CA GLU A 193 -5.62 27.72 -37.05
C GLU A 193 -4.25 27.37 -36.47
N ARG A 194 -3.46 28.38 -36.08
CA ARG A 194 -2.18 28.17 -35.37
C ARG A 194 -2.39 27.44 -34.05
N SER A 195 -3.32 27.92 -33.22
CA SER A 195 -3.62 27.31 -31.91
C SER A 195 -4.14 25.87 -32.05
N ASN A 196 -4.98 25.59 -33.05
CA ASN A 196 -5.44 24.24 -33.35
C ASN A 196 -4.27 23.35 -33.77
N PHE A 197 -3.41 23.83 -34.68
CA PHE A 197 -2.23 23.08 -35.13
C PHE A 197 -1.31 22.74 -33.95
N GLU A 198 -1.02 23.71 -33.07
CA GLU A 198 -0.23 23.49 -31.86
C GLU A 198 -0.88 22.46 -30.93
N SER A 199 -2.20 22.56 -30.70
CA SER A 199 -2.93 21.62 -29.84
C SER A 199 -2.89 20.19 -30.39
N TYR A 200 -3.09 20.01 -31.69
CA TYR A 200 -2.98 18.70 -32.34
C TYR A 200 -1.54 18.20 -32.35
N SER A 201 -0.55 19.05 -32.62
CA SER A 201 0.87 18.70 -32.62
C SER A 201 1.28 18.17 -31.24
N MET A 202 0.95 18.90 -30.17
CA MET A 202 1.21 18.49 -28.79
C MET A 202 0.54 17.16 -28.45
N CYS A 203 -0.71 16.96 -28.89
CA CYS A 203 -1.42 15.69 -28.70
C CYS A 203 -0.67 14.53 -29.36
N TYR A 204 -0.31 14.66 -30.64
CA TYR A 204 0.44 13.62 -31.36
C TYR A 204 1.83 13.39 -30.77
N GLU A 205 2.52 14.44 -30.32
CA GLU A 205 3.80 14.30 -29.63
C GLU A 205 3.67 13.49 -28.34
N HIS A 206 2.67 13.75 -27.51
CA HIS A 206 2.42 12.95 -26.30
C HIS A 206 2.10 11.49 -26.61
N VAL A 207 1.24 11.20 -27.60
CA VAL A 207 0.96 9.83 -28.06
C VAL A 207 2.24 9.13 -28.48
N LEU A 208 3.06 9.81 -29.28
CA LEU A 208 4.32 9.27 -29.80
C LEU A 208 5.33 9.03 -28.69
N GLU A 209 5.43 9.93 -27.72
CA GLU A 209 6.32 9.80 -26.58
C GLU A 209 5.90 8.64 -25.67
N HIS A 210 4.60 8.52 -25.38
CA HIS A 210 4.07 7.36 -24.64
C HIS A 210 4.32 6.05 -25.39
N ALA A 211 4.13 6.01 -26.71
CA ALA A 211 4.43 4.83 -27.52
C ALA A 211 5.93 4.49 -27.50
N ARG A 212 6.81 5.49 -27.58
CA ARG A 212 8.27 5.32 -27.47
C ARG A 212 8.67 4.78 -26.10
N GLN A 213 8.15 5.34 -25.01
CA GLN A 213 8.41 4.85 -23.66
C GLN A 213 8.00 3.39 -23.50
N LYS A 214 6.80 3.04 -23.97
CA LYS A 214 6.31 1.65 -23.94
C LYS A 214 7.15 0.71 -24.81
N LEU A 215 7.61 1.17 -25.97
CA LEU A 215 8.52 0.40 -26.81
C LEU A 215 9.87 0.18 -26.11
N CYS A 216 10.47 1.21 -25.52
CA CYS A 216 11.71 1.08 -24.77
C CYS A 216 11.57 0.12 -23.57
N GLN A 217 10.44 0.17 -22.85
CA GLN A 217 10.16 -0.81 -21.79
C GLN A 217 10.13 -2.24 -22.35
N LYS A 218 9.49 -2.46 -23.50
CA LYS A 218 9.44 -3.77 -24.14
C LYS A 218 10.79 -4.23 -24.68
N GLU A 219 11.61 -3.33 -25.22
CA GLU A 219 12.98 -3.63 -25.61
C GLU A 219 13.84 -4.02 -24.41
N GLN A 220 13.68 -3.35 -23.26
CA GLN A 220 14.34 -3.73 -22.02
C GLN A 220 13.89 -5.10 -21.52
N GLU A 221 12.58 -5.40 -21.55
CA GLU A 221 12.07 -6.74 -21.24
C GLU A 221 12.67 -7.80 -22.16
N LEU A 222 12.77 -7.52 -23.47
CA LEU A 222 13.38 -8.43 -24.45
C LEU A 222 14.88 -8.60 -24.23
N ASP A 223 15.60 -7.53 -23.88
CA ASP A 223 17.03 -7.60 -23.54
C ASP A 223 17.27 -8.41 -22.28
N ILE A 224 16.39 -8.31 -21.27
CA ILE A 224 16.44 -9.15 -20.07
C ILE A 224 16.21 -10.62 -20.45
N ILE A 225 15.20 -10.91 -21.27
CA ILE A 225 14.92 -12.27 -21.76
C ILE A 225 16.10 -12.81 -22.58
N ARG A 226 16.70 -11.99 -23.44
CA ARG A 226 17.85 -12.35 -24.26
C ARG A 226 19.11 -12.62 -23.44
N ARG A 227 19.36 -11.83 -22.39
CA ARG A 227 20.45 -12.06 -21.42
C ARG A 227 20.19 -13.29 -20.54
N SER A 228 18.93 -13.64 -20.28
CA SER A 228 18.58 -14.88 -19.56
C SER A 228 18.69 -16.15 -20.41
N SER A 229 19.03 -16.01 -21.70
CA SER A 229 19.18 -17.10 -22.67
C SER A 229 20.66 -17.42 -22.99
N ASP A 230 21.57 -17.24 -22.03
CA ASP A 230 22.93 -17.81 -22.14
C ASP A 230 22.89 -19.34 -21.92
N PRO A 231 23.88 -20.11 -22.43
CA PRO A 231 23.82 -21.57 -22.44
C PRO A 231 23.77 -22.13 -21.02
N LEU A 232 22.79 -22.98 -20.74
CA LEU A 232 22.60 -23.67 -19.47
C LEU A 232 23.87 -24.41 -19.04
N GLU A 233 24.61 -23.82 -18.10
CA GLU A 233 25.42 -24.58 -17.15
C GLU A 233 24.98 -24.20 -15.72
N ASP A 234 24.36 -25.17 -15.07
CA ASP A 234 23.90 -25.21 -13.67
C ASP A 234 22.73 -24.29 -13.26
N ASN A 235 21.60 -24.43 -13.95
CA ASN A 235 20.35 -23.73 -13.64
C ASN A 235 19.78 -24.05 -12.25
N ALA A 236 20.06 -25.22 -11.68
CA ALA A 236 19.46 -25.64 -10.40
C ALA A 236 20.06 -24.87 -9.21
N GLY A 237 21.38 -24.68 -9.18
CA GLY A 237 22.07 -23.90 -8.15
C GLY A 237 21.70 -22.41 -8.20
N GLN A 238 21.65 -21.83 -9.41
CA GLN A 238 21.28 -20.42 -9.60
C GLN A 238 19.82 -20.15 -9.24
N VAL A 239 18.89 -21.06 -9.58
CA VAL A 239 17.48 -20.95 -9.16
C VAL A 239 17.35 -21.10 -7.65
N ALA A 240 18.13 -21.99 -7.02
CA ALA A 240 18.14 -22.14 -5.56
C ALA A 240 18.66 -20.88 -4.86
N GLU A 241 19.74 -20.27 -5.36
CA GLU A 241 20.29 -19.03 -4.81
C GLU A 241 19.33 -17.83 -5.00
N LEU A 242 18.78 -17.65 -6.20
CA LEU A 242 17.77 -16.63 -6.48
C LEU A 242 16.50 -16.81 -5.66
N SER A 243 16.00 -18.04 -5.52
CA SER A 243 14.83 -18.32 -4.69
C SER A 243 15.10 -18.07 -3.21
N HIS A 244 16.31 -18.38 -2.72
CA HIS A 244 16.71 -18.03 -1.36
C HIS A 244 16.74 -16.51 -1.16
N THR A 245 17.35 -15.75 -2.07
CA THR A 245 17.39 -14.29 -2.01
C THR A 245 15.98 -13.69 -2.04
N LEU A 246 15.11 -14.15 -2.94
CA LEU A 246 13.72 -13.70 -3.00
C LEU A 246 12.94 -14.05 -1.73
N ILE A 247 13.15 -15.23 -1.16
CA ILE A 247 12.54 -15.60 0.13
C ILE A 247 13.03 -14.66 1.24
N MET A 248 14.32 -14.31 1.27
CA MET A 248 14.85 -13.35 2.23
C MET A 248 14.24 -11.95 2.05
N GLU A 249 14.13 -11.46 0.81
CA GLU A 249 13.50 -10.18 0.50
C GLU A 249 12.02 -10.17 0.85
N ILE A 250 11.28 -11.22 0.49
CA ILE A 250 9.87 -11.39 0.86
C ILE A 250 9.74 -11.43 2.38
N THR A 251 10.65 -12.09 3.09
CA THR A 251 10.63 -12.16 4.55
C THR A 251 10.93 -10.79 5.17
N ALA A 252 11.91 -10.05 4.65
CA ALA A 252 12.23 -8.70 5.09
C ALA A 252 11.08 -7.71 4.82
N LEU A 253 10.46 -7.79 3.65
CA LEU A 253 9.30 -6.98 3.28
C LEU A 253 8.08 -7.33 4.14
N ARG A 254 7.85 -8.62 4.43
CA ARG A 254 6.80 -9.05 5.36
C ARG A 254 7.05 -8.54 6.77
N ALA A 255 8.29 -8.60 7.28
CA ALA A 255 8.64 -8.02 8.58
C ALA A 255 8.39 -6.51 8.61
N ARG A 256 8.81 -5.79 7.56
CA ARG A 256 8.56 -4.35 7.45
C ARG A 256 7.07 -4.02 7.35
N LEU A 257 6.29 -4.84 6.66
CA LEU A 257 4.82 -4.69 6.60
C LEU A 257 4.22 -4.87 8.00
N THR A 258 4.61 -5.92 8.73
CA THR A 258 4.10 -6.16 10.08
C THR A 258 4.50 -5.06 11.07
N ASP A 259 5.71 -4.51 10.94
CA ASP A 259 6.16 -3.38 11.76
C ASP A 259 5.30 -2.13 11.49
N LEU A 260 5.04 -1.82 10.21
CA LEU A 260 4.17 -0.70 9.82
C LEU A 260 2.71 -0.91 10.25
N GLU A 261 2.18 -2.13 10.15
CA GLU A 261 0.85 -2.47 10.65
C GLU A 261 0.76 -2.29 12.17
N GLN A 262 1.81 -2.69 12.90
CA GLN A 262 1.89 -2.52 14.34
C GLN A 262 2.01 -1.04 14.74
N GLU A 263 2.81 -0.25 14.02
CA GLU A 263 2.87 1.21 14.19
C GLU A 263 1.51 1.86 13.94
N ASN A 264 0.80 1.46 12.89
CA ASN A 264 -0.53 1.97 12.56
C ASN A 264 -1.56 1.61 13.64
N LEU A 265 -1.52 0.38 14.17
CA LEU A 265 -2.33 -0.02 15.32
C LEU A 265 -2.01 0.79 16.57
N ASN A 266 -0.73 1.08 16.83
CA ASN A 266 -0.29 1.89 17.95
C ASN A 266 -0.75 3.35 17.81
N LEU A 267 -0.60 3.96 16.63
CA LEU A 267 -1.10 5.30 16.33
C LEU A 267 -2.62 5.38 16.48
N ASN A 268 -3.37 4.41 15.98
CA ASN A 268 -4.82 4.37 16.17
C ASN A 268 -5.23 4.23 17.63
N LYS A 269 -4.49 3.46 18.44
CA LYS A 269 -4.71 3.40 19.90
C LYS A 269 -4.40 4.75 20.56
N GLN A 270 -3.33 5.41 20.14
CA GLN A 270 -2.95 6.72 20.66
C GLN A 270 -4.00 7.79 20.33
N ILE A 271 -4.45 7.88 19.08
CA ILE A 271 -5.51 8.81 18.65
C ILE A 271 -6.79 8.56 19.45
N ARG A 272 -7.22 7.30 19.61
CA ARG A 272 -8.41 6.97 20.42
C ARG A 272 -8.25 7.40 21.88
N LYS A 273 -7.06 7.25 22.46
CA LYS A 273 -6.75 7.68 23.82
C LYS A 273 -6.77 9.21 23.94
N GLU A 274 -6.15 9.92 23.02
CA GLU A 274 -6.14 11.39 22.98
C GLU A 274 -7.57 11.94 22.89
N VAL A 275 -8.36 11.41 21.96
CA VAL A 275 -9.77 11.78 21.81
C VAL A 275 -10.56 11.49 23.09
N GLN A 276 -10.34 10.33 23.73
CA GLN A 276 -10.98 10.02 25.01
C GLN A 276 -10.57 11.02 26.11
N GLU A 277 -9.29 11.36 26.22
CA GLU A 277 -8.78 12.34 27.21
C GLU A 277 -9.39 13.73 26.97
N GLU A 278 -9.54 14.16 25.73
CA GLU A 278 -10.21 15.41 25.35
C GLU A 278 -11.71 15.39 25.72
N TYR A 279 -12.42 14.31 25.42
CA TYR A 279 -13.83 14.16 25.80
C TYR A 279 -13.99 14.14 27.33
N GLU A 280 -13.14 13.43 28.05
CA GLU A 280 -13.16 13.43 29.51
C GLU A 280 -12.89 14.82 30.10
N ALA A 281 -11.94 15.58 29.53
CA ALA A 281 -11.67 16.95 29.93
C ALA A 281 -12.88 17.86 29.71
N LEU A 282 -13.55 17.74 28.56
CA LEU A 282 -14.76 18.48 28.24
C LEU A 282 -15.90 18.14 29.22
N ILE A 283 -16.11 16.85 29.49
CA ILE A 283 -17.13 16.39 30.45
C ILE A 283 -16.84 16.95 31.84
N ARG A 284 -15.59 16.88 32.32
CA ARG A 284 -15.19 17.46 33.61
C ARG A 284 -15.43 18.97 33.64
N ALA A 285 -15.13 19.70 32.57
CA ALA A 285 -15.39 21.13 32.47
C ALA A 285 -16.89 21.44 32.54
N LEU A 286 -17.72 20.70 31.78
CA LEU A 286 -19.18 20.84 31.80
C LEU A 286 -19.75 20.57 33.19
N PHE A 287 -19.29 19.51 33.86
CA PHE A 287 -19.69 19.23 35.25
C PHE A 287 -19.31 20.37 36.20
N ALA A 288 -18.12 20.94 36.07
CA ALA A 288 -17.70 22.08 36.89
C ALA A 288 -18.61 23.30 36.66
N THR A 289 -18.97 23.60 35.41
CA THR A 289 -19.91 24.68 35.08
C THR A 289 -21.30 24.41 35.65
N CYS A 290 -21.81 23.17 35.56
CA CYS A 290 -23.11 22.79 36.13
C CYS A 290 -23.14 22.95 37.65
N VAL A 291 -22.07 22.55 38.35
CA VAL A 291 -21.95 22.75 39.79
C VAL A 291 -21.95 24.24 40.12
N HIS A 292 -21.21 25.05 39.36
CA HIS A 292 -21.17 26.51 39.56
C HIS A 292 -22.53 27.19 39.37
N ILE A 293 -23.27 26.82 38.30
CA ILE A 293 -24.62 27.34 38.05
C ILE A 293 -25.56 26.95 39.20
N LYS A 294 -25.46 25.71 39.68
CA LYS A 294 -26.26 25.25 40.82
C LYS A 294 -25.95 26.03 42.10
N GLU A 295 -24.67 26.26 42.39
CA GLU A 295 -24.27 27.08 43.54
C GLU A 295 -24.84 28.50 43.45
N LYS A 296 -24.84 29.11 42.25
CA LYS A 296 -25.46 30.42 42.01
C LYS A 296 -26.97 30.40 42.21
N LEU A 297 -27.65 29.37 41.73
CA LEU A 297 -29.09 29.22 41.90
C LEU A 297 -29.47 29.08 43.38
N ASP A 298 -28.73 28.23 44.12
CA ASP A 298 -28.93 28.03 45.55
C ASP A 298 -28.70 29.35 46.33
N GLU A 299 -27.67 30.13 45.95
CA GLU A 299 -27.40 31.47 46.50
C GLU A 299 -28.56 32.45 46.24
N HIS A 300 -29.11 32.46 45.01
CA HIS A 300 -30.30 33.27 44.69
C HIS A 300 -31.54 32.83 45.46
N GLN A 301 -31.75 31.52 45.65
CA GLN A 301 -32.87 30.99 46.41
C GLN A 301 -32.80 31.40 47.89
N ILE A 302 -31.62 31.30 48.51
CA ILE A 302 -31.41 31.75 49.90
C ILE A 302 -31.67 33.27 50.01
N ASN A 303 -31.15 34.06 49.08
CA ASN A 303 -31.36 35.51 49.06
C ASN A 303 -32.85 35.88 48.90
N LEU A 304 -33.60 35.13 48.09
CA LEU A 304 -35.04 35.35 47.93
C LEU A 304 -35.82 35.00 49.20
N ILE A 305 -35.52 33.85 49.82
CA ILE A 305 -36.13 33.44 51.09
C ILE A 305 -35.86 34.50 52.16
N GLN A 306 -34.63 34.99 52.25
CA GLN A 306 -34.25 36.06 53.18
C GLN A 306 -35.09 37.33 52.97
N LYS A 307 -35.22 37.80 51.71
CA LYS A 307 -36.05 38.98 51.39
C LYS A 307 -37.53 38.78 51.70
N VAL A 308 -38.07 37.58 51.47
CA VAL A 308 -39.46 37.27 51.81
C VAL A 308 -39.66 37.27 53.32
N CYS A 309 -38.72 36.70 54.08
CA CYS A 309 -38.74 36.74 55.54
C CYS A 309 -38.65 38.17 56.08
N GLU A 310 -37.81 39.02 55.48
CA GLU A 310 -37.72 40.45 55.81
C GLU A 310 -39.04 41.17 55.55
N LEU A 311 -39.64 40.99 54.37
CA LEU A 311 -40.93 41.59 54.03
C LEU A 311 -42.07 41.13 54.96
N ILE A 312 -42.10 39.83 55.32
CA ILE A 312 -43.05 39.31 56.30
C ILE A 312 -42.81 39.96 57.67
N GLY A 313 -41.56 40.15 58.05
CA GLY A 313 -41.16 40.89 59.25
C GLY A 313 -41.71 42.31 59.24
N GLU A 314 -41.46 43.05 58.15
CA GLU A 314 -41.94 44.42 57.94
C GLU A 314 -43.47 44.53 58.02
N VAL A 315 -44.20 43.68 57.29
CA VAL A 315 -45.68 43.65 57.31
C VAL A 315 -46.22 43.31 58.70
N ARG A 316 -45.57 42.39 59.43
CA ARG A 316 -45.94 42.07 60.81
C ARG A 316 -45.70 43.27 61.74
N THR A 317 -44.57 43.96 61.62
CA THR A 317 -44.29 45.17 62.42
C THR A 317 -45.27 46.30 62.10
N GLU A 318 -45.54 46.55 60.82
CA GLU A 318 -46.52 47.56 60.38
C GLU A 318 -47.93 47.20 60.86
N GLY A 319 -48.32 45.92 60.79
CA GLY A 319 -49.59 45.43 61.33
C GLY A 319 -49.70 45.66 62.85
N ILE A 320 -48.64 45.38 63.61
CA ILE A 320 -48.58 45.62 65.06
C ILE A 320 -48.67 47.12 65.35
N ASP A 321 -47.95 47.97 64.62
CA ASP A 321 -47.96 49.42 64.78
C ASP A 321 -49.32 50.03 64.44
N ASN A 322 -49.96 49.57 63.36
CA ASN A 322 -51.33 49.94 62.99
C ASN A 322 -52.33 49.52 64.07
N LEU A 323 -52.21 48.31 64.61
CA LEU A 323 -53.08 47.82 65.69
C LEU A 323 -52.87 48.64 66.98
N LYS A 324 -51.63 49.01 67.27
CA LYS A 324 -51.26 49.90 68.40
C LYS A 324 -51.84 51.30 68.19
N GLY A 325 -51.77 51.83 66.98
CA GLY A 325 -52.39 53.11 66.57
C GLY A 325 -53.92 53.11 66.61
N LEU A 326 -54.55 51.99 66.26
CA LEU A 326 -56.00 51.78 66.44
C LEU A 326 -56.37 51.71 67.92
N LYS A 327 -55.59 50.98 68.73
CA LYS A 327 -55.80 50.86 70.19
C LYS A 327 -55.68 52.21 70.91
N THR A 328 -54.76 53.09 70.46
CA THR A 328 -54.64 54.46 70.99
C THR A 328 -55.78 55.37 70.52
N LYS A 329 -56.24 55.25 69.26
CA LYS A 329 -57.39 56.00 68.71
C LYS A 329 -58.73 55.61 69.33
N TRP A 330 -58.90 54.37 69.76
CA TRP A 330 -60.15 53.84 70.33
C TRP A 330 -60.21 53.83 71.88
N GLY A 331 -59.24 54.44 72.57
CA GLY A 331 -59.35 54.70 74.02
C GLY A 331 -59.71 53.48 74.86
N SER A 332 -58.94 52.39 74.80
CA SER A 332 -59.15 51.20 75.64
C SER A 332 -58.37 51.27 76.95
N ALA A 333 -59.06 51.52 78.07
CA ALA A 333 -58.53 51.60 79.42
C ALA A 333 -58.56 50.25 80.18
N ARG A 334 -57.74 49.26 79.80
CA ARG A 334 -57.46 48.10 80.66
C ARG A 334 -55.96 47.76 80.71
N PRO A 335 -55.42 47.35 81.89
CA PRO A 335 -54.00 47.06 82.05
C PRO A 335 -53.63 45.75 81.34
N ASP A 336 -52.46 45.78 80.70
CA ASP A 336 -51.97 44.81 79.73
C ASP A 336 -50.96 43.86 80.39
N GLU A 337 -51.40 43.04 81.36
CA GLU A 337 -50.48 42.16 82.10
C GLU A 337 -50.11 40.87 81.34
N GLY A 338 -50.85 40.49 80.29
CA GLY A 338 -50.61 39.25 79.52
C GLY A 338 -49.75 39.40 78.25
N LYS A 339 -49.41 40.62 77.81
CA LYS A 339 -48.79 40.84 76.49
C LYS A 339 -47.26 40.89 76.47
N LYS A 340 -46.55 40.87 77.60
CA LYS A 340 -45.08 40.90 77.61
C LYS A 340 -44.42 39.54 77.36
N GLU A 341 -45.09 38.42 77.65
CA GLU A 341 -44.53 37.08 77.38
C GLU A 341 -44.55 36.69 75.90
N ASN A 342 -45.58 37.08 75.15
CA ASN A 342 -45.68 36.74 73.73
C ASN A 342 -44.57 37.36 72.84
N PRO A 343 -44.16 38.64 72.95
CA PRO A 343 -43.09 39.20 72.14
C PRO A 343 -41.72 38.61 72.49
N ALA A 344 -41.45 38.33 73.77
CA ALA A 344 -40.19 37.71 74.18
C ALA A 344 -40.07 36.26 73.68
N LYS A 345 -41.15 35.49 73.71
CA LYS A 345 -41.21 34.14 73.11
C LYS A 345 -41.09 34.19 71.57
N GLN A 346 -41.65 35.22 70.93
CA GLN A 346 -41.56 35.44 69.49
C GLN A 346 -40.13 35.84 69.05
N GLU A 347 -39.44 36.68 69.81
CA GLU A 347 -38.03 37.03 69.57
C GLU A 347 -37.11 35.82 69.75
N GLN A 348 -37.35 34.98 70.76
CA GLN A 348 -36.61 33.71 70.92
C GLN A 348 -36.83 32.75 69.75
N LEU A 349 -38.06 32.65 69.23
CA LEU A 349 -38.36 31.83 68.05
C LEU A 349 -37.69 32.39 66.78
N GLN A 350 -37.68 33.71 66.59
CA GLN A 350 -36.97 34.35 65.47
C GLN A 350 -35.45 34.15 65.54
N ALA A 351 -34.86 34.25 66.74
CA ALA A 351 -33.44 33.97 66.93
C ALA A 351 -33.10 32.51 66.61
N LEU A 352 -33.93 31.56 67.05
CA LEU A 352 -33.79 30.14 66.73
C LEU A 352 -33.97 29.85 65.22
N GLU A 353 -34.88 30.55 64.53
CA GLU A 353 -35.07 30.43 63.08
C GLU A 353 -33.86 30.98 62.31
N GLN A 354 -33.29 32.11 62.73
CA GLN A 354 -32.05 32.65 62.15
C GLN A 354 -30.85 31.73 62.41
N ASP A 355 -30.72 31.17 63.61
CA ASP A 355 -29.69 30.19 63.95
C ASP A 355 -29.85 28.90 63.14
N SER A 356 -31.08 28.44 62.92
CA SER A 356 -31.37 27.29 62.05
C SER A 356 -30.96 27.56 60.60
N GLY A 357 -31.26 28.75 60.08
CA GLY A 357 -30.84 29.18 58.73
C GLY A 357 -29.33 29.28 58.58
N SER A 358 -28.64 29.82 59.59
CA SER A 358 -27.17 29.94 59.58
C SER A 358 -26.48 28.57 59.66
N LEU A 359 -27.00 27.64 60.48
CA LEU A 359 -26.52 26.27 60.57
C LEU A 359 -26.76 25.49 59.27
N ALA A 360 -27.92 25.64 58.62
CA ALA A 360 -28.20 25.02 57.33
C ALA A 360 -27.22 25.49 56.24
N ALA A 361 -26.92 26.79 56.20
CA ALA A 361 -25.92 27.35 55.29
C ALA A 361 -24.51 26.81 55.57
N LEU A 362 -24.13 26.66 56.85
CA LEU A 362 -22.85 26.09 57.25
C LEU A 362 -22.73 24.61 56.82
N VAL A 363 -23.79 23.82 57.02
CA VAL A 363 -23.84 22.41 56.61
C VAL A 363 -23.71 22.27 55.09
N CYS A 364 -24.34 23.14 54.31
CA CYS A 364 -24.19 23.16 52.85
C CYS A 364 -22.73 23.48 52.43
N LYS A 365 -22.09 24.46 53.08
CA LYS A 365 -20.67 24.78 52.86
C LYS A 365 -19.73 23.63 53.23
N VAL A 366 -19.98 22.94 54.35
CA VAL A 366 -19.18 21.78 54.75
C VAL A 366 -19.34 20.63 53.76
N ARG A 367 -20.55 20.39 53.24
CA ARG A 367 -20.81 19.38 52.21
C ARG A 367 -20.14 19.71 50.88
N SER A 368 -20.16 20.97 50.43
CA SER A 368 -19.47 21.37 49.20
C SER A 368 -17.95 21.29 49.34
N LEU A 369 -17.39 21.75 50.47
CA LEU A 369 -15.96 21.60 50.80
C LEU A 369 -15.54 20.12 50.86
N GLY A 370 -16.38 19.25 51.42
CA GLY A 370 -16.14 17.81 51.45
C GLY A 370 -16.06 17.20 50.06
N ARG A 371 -17.00 17.54 49.17
CA ARG A 371 -17.00 17.12 47.76
C ARG A 371 -15.78 17.65 47.00
N TRP A 372 -15.43 18.91 47.19
CA TRP A 372 -14.22 19.52 46.62
C TRP A 372 -12.94 18.80 47.07
N ARG A 373 -12.80 18.53 48.37
CA ARG A 373 -11.65 17.81 48.91
C ARG A 373 -11.51 16.42 48.29
N LEU A 374 -12.61 15.69 48.17
CA LEU A 374 -12.63 14.36 47.56
C LEU A 374 -12.22 14.42 46.07
N ALA A 375 -12.80 15.35 45.31
CA ALA A 375 -12.49 15.52 43.88
C ALA A 375 -11.03 15.90 43.65
N VAL A 376 -10.47 16.80 44.46
CA VAL A 376 -9.05 17.20 44.40
C VAL A 376 -8.13 16.04 44.74
N GLN A 377 -8.45 15.24 45.76
CA GLN A 377 -7.67 14.04 46.09
C GLN A 377 -7.72 13.00 44.97
N GLN A 378 -8.90 12.76 44.40
CA GLN A 378 -9.06 11.81 43.30
C GLN A 378 -8.29 12.25 42.05
N ALA A 379 -8.35 13.54 41.68
CA ALA A 379 -7.58 14.09 40.57
C ALA A 379 -6.07 14.00 40.81
N ARG A 380 -5.61 14.23 42.03
CA ARG A 380 -4.18 14.09 42.40
C ARG A 380 -3.70 12.65 42.25
N PHE A 381 -4.45 11.67 42.76
CA PHE A 381 -4.09 10.26 42.63
C PHE A 381 -4.13 9.77 41.19
N GLN A 382 -5.15 10.17 40.41
CA GLN A 382 -5.21 9.87 38.97
C GLN A 382 -4.01 10.47 38.23
N GLY A 383 -3.63 11.72 38.53
CA GLY A 383 -2.45 12.35 37.96
C GLY A 383 -1.15 11.63 38.31
N GLN A 384 -1.01 11.17 39.55
CA GLN A 384 0.17 10.39 39.99
C GLN A 384 0.24 9.01 39.32
N LEU A 385 -0.89 8.29 39.24
CA LEU A 385 -0.97 7.01 38.55
C LEU A 385 -0.60 7.13 37.08
N ASN A 386 -1.17 8.12 36.37
CA ASN A 386 -0.88 8.34 34.95
C ASN A 386 0.59 8.69 34.70
N ARG A 387 1.23 9.46 35.59
CA ARG A 387 2.66 9.78 35.49
C ARG A 387 3.52 8.54 35.71
N ALA A 388 3.27 7.79 36.79
CA ALA A 388 4.00 6.58 37.09
C ALA A 388 3.85 5.51 35.99
N GLU A 389 2.66 5.38 35.39
CA GLU A 389 2.43 4.48 34.27
C GLU A 389 3.23 4.90 33.02
N LYS A 390 3.26 6.20 32.69
CA LYS A 390 4.06 6.73 31.58
C LYS A 390 5.56 6.49 31.81
N GLU A 391 6.06 6.74 33.01
CA GLU A 391 7.46 6.51 33.39
C GLU A 391 7.82 5.02 33.32
N ALA A 392 6.96 4.13 33.81
CA ALA A 392 7.18 2.68 33.74
C ALA A 392 7.22 2.16 32.30
N LEU A 393 6.32 2.62 31.43
CA LEU A 393 6.33 2.27 30.01
C LEU A 393 7.59 2.79 29.31
N GLN A 394 8.00 4.02 29.59
CA GLN A 394 9.20 4.61 29.03
C GLN A 394 10.47 3.86 29.48
N SER A 395 10.59 3.55 30.78
CA SER A 395 11.68 2.75 31.32
C SER A 395 11.75 1.36 30.69
N LYS A 396 10.60 0.70 30.49
CA LYS A 396 10.53 -0.60 29.80
C LYS A 396 11.04 -0.49 28.36
N LYS A 397 10.68 0.57 27.63
CA LYS A 397 11.15 0.82 26.27
C LYS A 397 12.66 1.01 26.22
N GLU A 398 13.22 1.79 27.14
CA GLU A 398 14.67 2.02 27.25
C GLU A 398 15.43 0.73 27.56
N CYS A 399 14.91 -0.09 28.48
CA CYS A 399 15.50 -1.40 28.82
C CYS A 399 15.55 -2.34 27.59
N LEU A 400 14.46 -2.45 26.84
CA LEU A 400 14.42 -3.26 25.62
C LEU A 400 15.39 -2.73 24.55
N SER A 401 15.50 -1.42 24.40
CA SER A 401 16.47 -0.82 23.48
C SER A 401 17.91 -1.18 23.85
N ILE A 402 18.25 -1.12 25.14
CA ILE A 402 19.58 -1.50 25.63
C ILE A 402 19.84 -3.00 25.39
N GLN A 403 18.85 -3.86 25.65
CA GLN A 403 18.94 -5.29 25.40
C GLN A 403 19.22 -5.60 23.92
N LEU A 404 18.49 -4.96 23.00
CA LEU A 404 18.65 -5.15 21.57
C LEU A 404 20.04 -4.69 21.08
N MET A 405 20.55 -3.56 21.58
CA MET A 405 21.91 -3.11 21.27
C MET A 405 22.96 -4.11 21.79
N ALA A 406 22.80 -4.61 23.01
CA ALA A 406 23.70 -5.62 23.58
C ALA A 406 23.68 -6.93 22.77
N GLU A 407 22.52 -7.37 22.29
CA GLU A 407 22.42 -8.55 21.42
C GLU A 407 23.13 -8.35 20.08
N GLN A 408 23.00 -7.17 19.47
CA GLN A 408 23.73 -6.81 18.25
C GLN A 408 25.25 -6.83 18.47
N GLU A 409 25.72 -6.26 19.59
CA GLU A 409 27.14 -6.29 19.96
C GLU A 409 27.67 -7.73 20.13
N VAL A 410 26.90 -8.61 20.78
CA VAL A 410 27.26 -10.02 20.92
C VAL A 410 27.40 -10.71 19.55
N VAL A 411 26.51 -10.42 18.60
CA VAL A 411 26.61 -10.96 17.23
C VAL A 411 27.88 -10.47 16.54
N LEU A 412 28.20 -9.17 16.63
CA LEU A 412 29.41 -8.59 16.06
C LEU A 412 30.67 -9.22 16.66
N PHE A 413 30.73 -9.37 17.99
CA PHE A 413 31.86 -10.02 18.65
C PHE A 413 32.03 -11.49 18.25
N ARG A 414 30.92 -12.22 18.06
CA ARG A 414 30.98 -13.61 17.54
C ARG A 414 31.54 -13.67 16.12
N GLN A 415 31.15 -12.75 15.24
CA GLN A 415 31.67 -12.67 13.88
C GLN A 415 33.16 -12.33 13.86
N GLN A 416 33.58 -11.34 14.66
CA GLN A 416 35.00 -10.99 14.80
C GLN A 416 35.84 -12.16 15.33
N LEU A 417 35.33 -12.89 16.34
CA LEU A 417 36.00 -14.07 16.87
C LEU A 417 36.17 -15.17 15.82
N LEU A 418 35.15 -15.41 14.98
CA LEU A 418 35.23 -16.36 13.87
C LEU A 418 36.26 -15.93 12.83
N ALA A 419 36.28 -14.66 12.43
CA ALA A 419 37.26 -14.12 11.49
C ALA A 419 38.69 -14.26 12.02
N LEU A 420 38.92 -13.94 13.31
CA LEU A 420 40.21 -14.10 13.97
C LEU A 420 40.65 -15.58 14.02
N ARG A 421 39.73 -16.50 14.32
CA ARG A 421 40.03 -17.95 14.29
C ARG A 421 40.42 -18.43 12.90
N GLN A 422 39.74 -17.97 11.86
CA GLN A 422 40.09 -18.32 10.47
C GLN A 422 41.44 -17.74 10.06
N ALA A 423 41.72 -16.49 10.42
CA ALA A 423 43.00 -15.85 10.16
C ALA A 423 44.14 -16.60 10.89
N LEU A 424 43.93 -17.00 12.14
CA LEU A 424 44.87 -17.80 12.90
C LEU A 424 45.13 -19.16 12.24
N ALA A 425 44.09 -19.87 11.81
CA ALA A 425 44.23 -21.16 11.14
C ALA A 425 45.01 -21.03 9.81
N ARG A 426 44.78 -19.96 9.04
CA ARG A 426 45.55 -19.66 7.82
C ARG A 426 47.01 -19.39 8.15
N ALA A 427 47.28 -18.55 9.14
CA ALA A 427 48.65 -18.24 9.57
C ALA A 427 49.39 -19.50 10.05
N GLN A 428 48.71 -20.40 10.77
CA GLN A 428 49.27 -21.69 11.19
C GLN A 428 49.59 -22.59 10.00
N ALA A 429 48.69 -22.71 9.03
CA ALA A 429 48.92 -23.51 7.82
C ALA A 429 50.05 -22.94 6.94
N ASP A 430 50.19 -21.62 6.86
CA ASP A 430 51.30 -21.00 6.14
C ASP A 430 52.63 -21.20 6.87
N ASN A 431 52.62 -21.14 8.21
CA ASN A 431 53.80 -21.42 9.02
C ASN A 431 54.30 -22.86 8.84
N THR A 432 53.41 -23.86 8.86
CA THR A 432 53.79 -25.27 8.62
C THR A 432 54.36 -25.47 7.22
N ARG A 433 53.75 -24.88 6.19
CA ARG A 433 54.27 -24.91 4.80
C ARG A 433 55.66 -24.28 4.69
N MET A 434 55.90 -23.18 5.40
CA MET A 434 57.21 -22.52 5.41
C MET A 434 58.27 -23.39 6.09
N HIS A 435 57.93 -24.05 7.20
CA HIS A 435 58.83 -25.02 7.84
C HIS A 435 59.15 -26.21 6.91
N GLU A 436 58.16 -26.80 6.26
CA GLU A 436 58.38 -27.90 5.30
C GLU A 436 59.30 -27.48 4.14
N ARG A 437 59.14 -26.26 3.62
CA ARG A 437 60.01 -25.71 2.58
C ARG A 437 61.44 -25.56 3.08
N GLN A 438 61.64 -25.03 4.28
CA GLN A 438 62.97 -24.88 4.88
C GLN A 438 63.63 -26.24 5.10
N ASP A 439 62.90 -27.23 5.61
CA ASP A 439 63.39 -28.60 5.80
C ASP A 439 63.78 -29.24 4.48
N ASN A 440 62.95 -29.10 3.43
CA ASN A 440 63.26 -29.64 2.11
C ASN A 440 64.50 -28.98 1.49
N GLN A 441 64.65 -27.66 1.66
CA GLN A 441 65.87 -26.94 1.23
C GLN A 441 67.11 -27.41 2.00
N MET A 442 67.00 -27.65 3.29
CA MET A 442 68.11 -28.19 4.09
C MET A 442 68.48 -29.60 3.63
N ARG A 443 67.49 -30.47 3.39
CA ARG A 443 67.69 -31.83 2.87
C ARG A 443 68.34 -31.82 1.50
N SER A 444 67.90 -30.95 0.58
CA SER A 444 68.50 -30.85 -0.75
C SER A 444 69.95 -30.35 -0.69
N ARG A 445 70.26 -29.39 0.19
CA ARG A 445 71.64 -28.94 0.43
C ARG A 445 72.52 -30.07 0.97
N LEU A 446 72.04 -30.81 1.97
CA LEU A 446 72.77 -31.96 2.51
C LEU A 446 72.98 -33.06 1.45
N ALA A 447 71.99 -33.33 0.61
CA ALA A 447 72.12 -34.28 -0.49
C ALA A 447 73.14 -33.81 -1.54
N GLN A 448 73.13 -32.52 -1.88
CA GLN A 448 74.13 -31.93 -2.77
C GLN A 448 75.54 -32.04 -2.18
N GLU A 449 75.73 -31.67 -0.91
CA GLU A 449 77.02 -31.84 -0.23
C GLU A 449 77.50 -33.29 -0.22
N ARG A 450 76.59 -34.26 0.02
CA ARG A 450 76.91 -35.69 -0.06
C ARG A 450 77.33 -36.11 -1.47
N SER A 451 76.61 -35.66 -2.51
CA SER A 451 76.96 -35.96 -3.91
C SER A 451 78.32 -35.40 -4.29
N VAL A 452 78.61 -34.14 -3.94
CA VAL A 452 79.91 -33.52 -4.21
C VAL A 452 81.05 -34.27 -3.50
N LYS A 453 80.83 -34.75 -2.27
CA LYS A 453 81.78 -35.60 -1.56
C LYS A 453 82.00 -36.93 -2.28
N LEU A 454 80.94 -37.59 -2.72
CA LEU A 454 81.03 -38.85 -3.49
C LEU A 454 81.78 -38.66 -4.82
N ASP A 455 81.47 -37.60 -5.57
CA ASP A 455 82.17 -37.27 -6.82
C ASP A 455 83.64 -36.93 -6.58
N ALA A 456 83.98 -36.30 -5.45
CA ALA A 456 85.37 -36.09 -5.05
C ALA A 456 86.07 -37.43 -4.75
N PHE A 457 85.42 -38.35 -4.03
CA PHE A 457 85.96 -39.68 -3.77
C PHE A 457 86.15 -40.51 -5.06
N GLN A 458 85.17 -40.50 -5.96
CA GLN A 458 85.28 -41.18 -7.26
C GLN A 458 86.46 -40.63 -8.09
N ARG A 459 86.62 -39.31 -8.14
CA ARG A 459 87.77 -38.69 -8.81
C ARG A 459 89.10 -39.08 -8.19
N VAL A 460 89.18 -39.19 -6.85
CA VAL A 460 90.38 -39.70 -6.18
C VAL A 460 90.65 -41.15 -6.58
N GLN A 461 89.62 -41.99 -6.66
CA GLN A 461 89.75 -43.39 -7.06
C GLN A 461 90.17 -43.54 -8.53
N GLU A 462 89.64 -42.72 -9.43
CA GLU A 462 90.06 -42.65 -10.84
C GLU A 462 91.50 -42.17 -10.98
N LEU A 463 91.90 -41.17 -10.20
CA LEU A 463 93.29 -40.73 -10.17
C LEU A 463 94.21 -41.83 -9.62
N GLN A 464 93.77 -42.60 -8.62
CA GLN A 464 94.51 -43.78 -8.14
C GLN A 464 94.62 -44.88 -9.19
N SER A 465 93.55 -45.17 -9.95
CA SER A 465 93.62 -46.16 -11.03
C SER A 465 94.53 -45.70 -12.16
N GLN A 466 94.47 -44.42 -12.54
CA GLN A 466 95.39 -43.85 -13.53
C GLN A 466 96.84 -43.88 -13.07
N LEU A 467 97.11 -43.71 -11.78
CA LEU A 467 98.46 -43.83 -11.20
C LEU A 467 98.95 -45.28 -11.27
N ASN A 468 98.09 -46.25 -10.92
CA ASN A 468 98.40 -47.68 -11.04
C ASN A 468 98.60 -48.11 -12.50
N ASP A 469 97.81 -47.58 -13.44
CA ASP A 469 97.92 -47.85 -14.89
C ASP A 469 99.18 -47.20 -15.47
N ALA A 470 99.58 -46.02 -14.99
CA ALA A 470 100.85 -45.38 -15.33
C ALA A 470 102.05 -46.15 -14.76
N GLU A 471 101.93 -46.70 -13.56
CA GLU A 471 102.92 -47.60 -12.98
C GLU A 471 103.00 -48.93 -13.75
N GLN A 472 101.87 -49.52 -14.19
CA GLN A 472 101.85 -50.73 -15.02
C GLN A 472 102.36 -50.48 -16.46
N SER A 473 102.04 -49.32 -17.04
CA SER A 473 102.59 -48.86 -18.33
C SER A 473 104.10 -48.56 -18.27
N SER A 474 104.68 -48.37 -17.08
CA SER A 474 106.12 -48.17 -16.89
C SER A 474 106.95 -49.47 -16.85
N VAL A 475 106.29 -50.64 -16.72
CA VAL A 475 106.97 -51.95 -16.62
C VAL A 475 107.09 -52.67 -17.97
N GLN A 476 106.39 -52.21 -19.01
CA GLN A 476 106.38 -52.86 -20.32
C GLN A 476 106.66 -51.84 -21.42
N MET A 477 107.94 -51.48 -21.61
CA MET A 477 108.61 -51.17 -22.88
C MET A 477 109.99 -50.52 -22.61
N SER A 478 111.03 -51.36 -22.64
CA SER A 478 112.44 -50.94 -22.53
C SER A 478 113.05 -50.69 -23.93
N SER A 479 113.11 -49.42 -24.34
CA SER A 479 114.24 -48.69 -24.98
C SER A 479 114.81 -49.10 -26.37
N PRO A 480 115.64 -48.26 -27.06
CA PRO A 480 116.04 -46.87 -26.76
C PRO A 480 116.10 -45.86 -27.96
N GLY A 481 116.12 -44.56 -27.62
CA GLY A 481 116.79 -43.48 -28.39
C GLY A 481 115.87 -42.54 -29.19
N GLY A 482 115.90 -41.22 -29.09
CA GLY A 482 116.68 -40.30 -28.26
C GLY A 482 116.44 -38.82 -28.71
N LEU A 483 116.35 -37.93 -27.71
CA LEU A 483 116.63 -36.46 -27.70
C LEU A 483 115.62 -35.53 -28.46
N ILE A 484 114.71 -34.73 -27.88
CA ILE A 484 114.74 -33.62 -26.86
C ILE A 484 115.63 -32.43 -27.30
N PRO A 485 115.31 -31.12 -27.04
CA PRO A 485 114.20 -30.47 -26.29
C PRO A 485 113.52 -29.26 -26.99
N ARG A 486 112.38 -28.76 -26.44
CA ARG A 486 112.33 -27.47 -25.68
C ARG A 486 110.89 -27.08 -25.31
N ALA A 487 110.65 -27.08 -24.00
CA ALA A 487 109.46 -26.54 -23.36
C ALA A 487 109.55 -25.02 -23.18
N GLN A 488 108.41 -24.33 -23.27
CA GLN A 488 107.99 -23.33 -22.31
C GLN A 488 106.46 -23.42 -22.12
N TYR A 489 106.04 -23.15 -20.90
CA TYR A 489 104.77 -23.51 -20.25
C TYR A 489 103.92 -22.25 -20.00
N SER A 490 102.62 -22.49 -19.74
CA SER A 490 101.55 -21.56 -19.28
C SER A 490 100.70 -20.95 -20.41
N LEU A 491 99.36 -20.94 -20.41
CA LEU A 491 98.32 -21.33 -19.44
C LEU A 491 97.01 -21.65 -20.22
N ARG A 492 96.40 -22.79 -19.87
CA ARG A 492 94.97 -23.16 -19.87
C ARG A 492 93.93 -22.19 -20.49
N SER A 493 93.12 -22.68 -21.46
CA SER A 493 91.68 -23.02 -21.31
C SER A 493 90.88 -22.90 -22.62
N ALA A 494 90.34 -24.02 -23.09
CA ALA A 494 89.17 -24.16 -23.99
C ALA A 494 88.71 -25.65 -23.88
N PRO A 495 87.50 -26.09 -24.30
CA PRO A 495 86.29 -25.36 -24.69
C PRO A 495 84.96 -25.98 -24.13
N THR A 496 83.85 -25.29 -24.42
CA THR A 496 82.49 -25.82 -24.68
C THR A 496 81.84 -26.81 -23.70
N SER A 497 80.75 -26.37 -23.06
CA SER A 497 79.57 -27.23 -22.86
C SER A 497 78.30 -26.48 -23.24
N SER A 498 77.51 -27.17 -24.05
CA SER A 498 76.27 -26.75 -24.66
C SER A 498 75.05 -27.13 -23.80
N ARG A 499 74.08 -26.20 -23.75
CA ARG A 499 72.63 -26.40 -23.56
C ARG A 499 72.15 -27.17 -22.31
N HIS A 500 71.56 -26.46 -21.35
CA HIS A 500 70.09 -26.43 -21.26
C HIS A 500 69.57 -25.25 -20.43
N SER A 501 68.40 -24.78 -20.86
CA SER A 501 67.76 -23.50 -20.58
C SER A 501 67.05 -23.43 -19.22
N GLN A 502 67.33 -22.39 -18.44
CA GLN A 502 66.38 -21.77 -17.51
C GLN A 502 65.82 -20.51 -18.19
N GLN A 503 64.52 -20.49 -18.48
CA GLN A 503 63.82 -19.27 -18.90
C GLN A 503 63.04 -18.72 -17.69
N HIS A 504 63.48 -17.55 -17.25
CA HIS A 504 62.74 -16.64 -16.40
C HIS A 504 61.56 -16.03 -17.17
N LEU A 505 60.37 -16.14 -16.59
CA LEU A 505 59.17 -15.37 -16.95
C LEU A 505 59.29 -13.94 -16.42
N LEU A 506 59.29 -12.96 -17.32
CA LEU A 506 58.98 -11.58 -17.00
C LEU A 506 57.91 -11.02 -17.95
N LYS A 507 56.87 -10.50 -17.27
CA LYS A 507 55.79 -9.60 -17.68
C LYS A 507 56.06 -8.78 -18.94
N THR A 508 55.07 -8.72 -19.83
CA THR A 508 54.93 -7.64 -20.82
C THR A 508 53.62 -6.88 -20.60
N ASN A 509 53.76 -5.57 -20.61
CA ASN A 509 52.70 -4.58 -20.54
C ASN A 509 51.96 -4.51 -21.88
N LEU A 510 50.63 -4.37 -21.79
CA LEU A 510 49.73 -4.12 -22.89
C LEU A 510 49.56 -2.60 -23.04
N MET A 511 49.97 -2.02 -24.17
CA MET A 511 49.39 -0.75 -24.66
C MET A 511 49.47 -0.65 -26.18
N SER A 512 48.28 -0.47 -26.76
CA SER A 512 47.93 0.33 -27.94
C SER A 512 48.77 0.24 -29.21
N SER A 513 48.18 -0.39 -30.22
CA SER A 513 48.33 0.05 -31.61
C SER A 513 46.96 0.13 -32.30
N LYS A 514 46.64 1.35 -32.76
CA LYS A 514 45.45 1.70 -33.54
C LYS A 514 45.59 1.11 -34.94
N ILE A 515 44.60 0.33 -35.39
CA ILE A 515 44.42 -0.02 -36.81
C ILE A 515 43.07 0.51 -37.26
N THR A 516 43.13 1.56 -38.07
CA THR A 516 42.00 2.18 -38.76
C THR A 516 41.55 1.26 -39.89
N ARG A 517 40.46 0.50 -39.70
CA ARG A 517 39.76 -0.18 -40.80
C ARG A 517 38.45 0.54 -41.09
N ARG A 518 38.43 1.15 -42.27
CA ARG A 518 37.27 1.80 -42.92
C ARG A 518 36.28 0.70 -43.33
N ILE A 519 35.13 0.62 -42.64
CA ILE A 519 34.05 -0.31 -42.98
C ILE A 519 33.14 0.39 -44.01
N GLN A 520 33.05 -0.18 -45.21
CA GLN A 520 32.05 0.19 -46.22
C GLN A 520 30.68 -0.34 -45.82
N ARG A 521 29.66 0.49 -46.04
CA ARG A 521 28.24 0.22 -45.79
C ARG A 521 27.72 -0.72 -46.89
N PRO A 522 26.94 -1.78 -46.59
CA PRO A 522 26.30 -2.60 -47.62
C PRO A 522 25.07 -1.87 -48.19
N ASP A 523 24.95 -1.86 -49.52
CA ASP A 523 23.76 -1.39 -50.23
C ASP A 523 22.58 -2.36 -50.05
N THR A 524 21.42 -1.82 -49.68
CA THR A 524 20.16 -2.55 -49.54
C THR A 524 19.38 -2.53 -50.84
N VAL A 525 19.13 -3.71 -51.42
CA VAL A 525 18.15 -3.92 -52.50
C VAL A 525 16.85 -4.50 -51.91
N PRO A 526 15.65 -4.08 -52.34
CA PRO A 526 14.40 -4.56 -51.77
C PRO A 526 14.05 -5.97 -52.29
N ILE A 527 14.09 -6.98 -51.41
CA ILE A 527 13.58 -8.32 -51.69
C ILE A 527 12.07 -8.34 -51.37
N LYS A 528 11.25 -8.47 -52.41
CA LYS A 528 9.81 -8.71 -52.32
C LYS A 528 9.55 -10.11 -51.75
N HIS A 529 9.13 -10.21 -50.49
CA HIS A 529 8.57 -11.45 -49.96
C HIS A 529 7.06 -11.51 -50.23
N LYS A 530 6.69 -12.42 -51.14
CA LYS A 530 5.32 -12.82 -51.46
C LYS A 530 4.83 -13.77 -50.37
N LYS A 531 3.89 -13.34 -49.50
CA LYS A 531 3.21 -14.25 -48.56
C LYS A 531 2.25 -15.14 -49.36
N ARG A 532 2.60 -16.43 -49.44
CA ARG A 532 1.71 -17.51 -49.85
C ARG A 532 1.01 -17.99 -48.58
N SER A 533 -0.22 -17.52 -48.36
CA SER A 533 -1.15 -18.11 -47.39
C SER A 533 -1.94 -19.17 -48.13
N ASP A 534 -1.63 -20.44 -47.88
CA ASP A 534 -2.46 -21.55 -48.31
C ASP A 534 -3.76 -21.51 -47.51
N ASN A 535 -4.85 -21.17 -48.20
CA ASN A 535 -6.21 -21.26 -47.72
C ASN A 535 -6.67 -22.72 -47.80
N VAL A 536 -6.89 -23.36 -46.66
CA VAL A 536 -7.75 -24.54 -46.57
C VAL A 536 -9.14 -24.08 -46.14
N PHE A 537 -10.00 -23.96 -47.15
CA PHE A 537 -11.47 -23.92 -47.14
C PHE A 537 -11.98 -25.33 -46.75
N LEU A 538 -12.96 -25.60 -45.87
CA LEU A 538 -14.42 -25.30 -45.81
C LEU A 538 -15.04 -26.16 -44.65
N PRO A 539 -16.36 -26.11 -44.31
CA PRO A 539 -17.43 -25.27 -44.84
C PRO A 539 -18.30 -24.53 -43.81
N ASN A 540 -18.92 -23.50 -44.38
CA ASN A 540 -20.03 -22.69 -43.92
C ASN A 540 -21.34 -23.52 -43.83
N VAL A 541 -22.11 -23.37 -42.76
CA VAL A 541 -23.55 -23.68 -42.74
C VAL A 541 -24.26 -22.38 -42.35
N ALA A 542 -24.86 -21.76 -43.36
CA ALA A 542 -25.85 -20.72 -43.21
C ALA A 542 -27.13 -21.33 -42.62
N GLU A 543 -27.84 -20.59 -41.76
CA GLU A 543 -29.29 -20.41 -41.87
C GLU A 543 -29.85 -19.39 -40.83
N ASN A 544 -30.65 -18.47 -41.36
CA ASN A 544 -31.85 -17.88 -40.76
C ASN A 544 -31.73 -16.82 -39.66
N ILE A 545 -31.42 -15.58 -40.08
CA ILE A 545 -31.99 -14.37 -39.47
C ILE A 545 -33.32 -14.10 -40.16
N GLN A 546 -34.42 -14.54 -39.56
CA GLN A 546 -35.76 -14.03 -39.89
C GLN A 546 -36.02 -12.79 -39.04
N HIS A 547 -36.14 -11.65 -39.72
CA HIS A 547 -36.71 -10.43 -39.17
C HIS A 547 -38.19 -10.65 -38.87
N SER A 548 -38.56 -10.78 -37.59
CA SER A 548 -39.94 -10.60 -37.15
C SER A 548 -40.13 -9.16 -36.67
N ALA A 549 -40.80 -8.36 -37.48
CA ALA A 549 -41.25 -7.03 -37.14
C ALA A 549 -42.25 -7.11 -35.96
N PHE A 550 -41.94 -6.47 -34.84
CA PHE A 550 -42.91 -6.19 -33.78
C PHE A 550 -43.41 -4.75 -33.93
N GLN A 551 -44.70 -4.66 -34.22
CA GLN A 551 -45.47 -3.44 -34.37
C GLN A 551 -45.77 -2.88 -32.97
N VAL A 552 -45.14 -1.77 -32.60
CA VAL A 552 -45.42 -1.05 -31.34
C VAL A 552 -46.73 -0.28 -31.51
N ARG A 553 -47.78 -0.72 -30.81
CA ARG A 553 -48.99 0.10 -30.60
C ARG A 553 -48.70 1.12 -29.49
N THR A 554 -48.68 2.39 -29.86
CA THR A 554 -48.70 3.53 -28.95
C THR A 554 -50.08 3.66 -28.30
N ALA A 555 -50.13 3.70 -26.96
CA ALA A 555 -51.29 4.18 -26.21
C ALA A 555 -51.19 5.69 -26.02
N PRO A 556 -52.31 6.45 -26.07
CA PRO A 556 -52.27 7.90 -25.92
C PRO A 556 -52.11 8.31 -24.46
N SER A 557 -51.30 9.35 -24.27
CA SER A 557 -51.07 10.06 -23.02
C SER A 557 -52.35 10.65 -22.45
N ILE A 558 -52.66 10.32 -21.20
CA ILE A 558 -53.60 11.09 -20.38
C ILE A 558 -52.80 11.60 -19.18
N ILE A 559 -52.58 12.91 -19.18
CA ILE A 559 -52.07 13.72 -18.05
C ILE A 559 -53.29 14.07 -17.18
N PRO A 560 -53.19 13.98 -15.84
CA PRO A 560 -52.85 15.15 -15.03
C PRO A 560 -51.45 15.13 -14.42
#